data_AF-A0A399RD52-F1
#
_entry.id   AF-A0A399RD52-F1
#
_cell.length_a   1.000
_cell.length_b   1.000
_cell.length_c   1.000
_cell.angle_alpha   90.00
_cell.angle_beta   90.00
_cell.angle_gamma   90.00
#
_symmetry.space_group_name_H-M   'P 1'
#
loop_
_entity.id
_entity.type
_entity.pdbx_description
1 polymer ?
#
loop_
_entity_poly.entity_id
_entity_poly.type
_entity_poly.pdbx_seq_one_letter_code
_entity_poly.pdbx_strand_id
1 'polypeptide(L)'
;MRLLIVSFAALLAAACQPGETPAEPADAADPAPIEDTTPADATPAAPAPAPDAEGAMCGGVAGISCPAGLYCQQPDGQCLEIMDGSGTCQPIPEVCTQEYMPVCGCDGQTYGNACEAAASGASVAAEGECAGADIE
;
A
#
# COMPACT_ATOMS: atom_id res chain seq x y z
N MET A 1 13.13 69.01 -0.68
CA MET A 1 12.19 70.09 -1.08
C MET A 1 11.73 69.76 -2.50
N ARG A 2 10.55 69.22 -2.83
CA ARG A 2 9.19 69.11 -2.25
C ARG A 2 8.63 67.75 -2.75
N LEU A 3 8.20 66.84 -1.87
CA LEU A 3 6.79 66.44 -1.65
C LEU A 3 5.86 66.57 -2.87
N LEU A 4 5.32 65.44 -3.37
CA LEU A 4 3.87 65.18 -3.55
C LEU A 4 3.64 63.65 -3.52
N ILE A 5 3.10 63.09 -2.42
CA ILE A 5 1.70 62.67 -2.17
C ILE A 5 1.41 61.22 -2.60
N VAL A 6 1.11 60.42 -1.59
CA VAL A 6 0.54 59.08 -1.57
C VAL A 6 -0.97 59.17 -1.84
N SER A 7 -1.50 58.38 -2.78
CA SER A 7 -2.94 58.03 -2.91
C SER A 7 -3.00 56.60 -3.46
N PHE A 8 -3.14 55.56 -2.64
CA PHE A 8 -4.37 54.95 -2.08
C PHE A 8 -5.38 54.42 -3.10
N ALA A 9 -5.81 53.18 -2.80
CA ALA A 9 -6.95 52.41 -3.34
C ALA A 9 -6.69 51.65 -4.65
N ALA A 10 -6.60 50.32 -4.58
CA ALA A 10 -7.75 49.39 -4.79
C ALA A 10 -7.71 48.86 -6.24
N LEU A 11 -8.08 47.65 -6.61
CA LEU A 11 -8.62 46.47 -5.96
C LEU A 11 -8.41 45.34 -6.99
N LEU A 12 -8.28 44.11 -6.52
CA LEU A 12 -8.58 42.83 -7.18
C LEU A 12 -8.88 42.84 -8.69
N ALA A 13 -8.08 42.11 -9.46
CA ALA A 13 -8.62 41.14 -10.41
C ALA A 13 -7.58 40.06 -10.70
N ALA A 14 -7.84 38.87 -10.17
CA ALA A 14 -7.29 37.64 -10.69
C ALA A 14 -7.62 37.54 -12.18
N ALA A 15 -6.60 37.54 -13.03
CA ALA A 15 -6.73 37.10 -14.41
C ALA A 15 -5.90 35.83 -14.57
N CYS A 16 -6.61 34.71 -14.47
CA CYS A 16 -6.16 33.39 -14.86
C CYS A 16 -5.62 33.47 -16.30
N GLN A 17 -4.32 33.29 -16.51
CA GLN A 17 -3.77 33.07 -17.85
C GLN A 17 -3.96 31.59 -18.19
N PRO A 18 -4.72 31.24 -19.24
CA PRO A 18 -4.68 29.90 -19.78
C PRO A 18 -3.33 29.74 -20.48
N GLY A 19 -2.51 28.84 -19.95
CA GLY A 19 -1.28 28.41 -20.59
C GLY A 19 -1.60 27.80 -21.95
N GLU A 20 -0.94 28.33 -22.97
CA GLU A 20 -0.97 27.85 -24.33
C GLU A 20 -0.17 26.54 -24.40
N THR A 21 -0.84 25.38 -24.45
CA THR A 21 -0.19 24.11 -24.77
C THR A 21 -0.01 24.01 -26.29
N PRO A 22 1.22 23.81 -26.81
CA PRO A 22 1.42 23.52 -28.22
C PRO A 22 0.78 22.18 -28.57
N ALA A 23 0.05 22.17 -29.69
CA ALA A 23 -0.50 20.98 -30.28
C ALA A 23 0.62 20.01 -30.72
N GLU A 24 0.61 18.79 -30.17
CA GLU A 24 1.26 17.65 -30.80
C GLU A 24 0.35 17.07 -31.90
N PRO A 25 0.93 16.62 -33.03
CA PRO A 25 0.16 16.23 -34.20
C PRO A 25 -0.57 14.89 -34.00
N ALA A 26 -1.76 14.83 -34.57
CA ALA A 26 -2.56 13.63 -34.72
C ALA A 26 -1.85 12.62 -35.64
N ASP A 27 -1.39 11.51 -35.09
CA ASP A 27 -1.27 10.26 -35.81
C ASP A 27 -2.33 9.30 -35.29
N ALA A 28 -3.44 9.29 -36.01
CA ALA A 28 -4.54 8.37 -35.86
C ALA A 28 -4.13 6.99 -36.37
N ALA A 29 -3.80 6.10 -35.44
CA ALA A 29 -4.05 4.68 -35.62
C ALA A 29 -5.21 4.32 -34.69
N ASP A 30 -6.39 4.17 -35.28
CA ASP A 30 -7.60 3.63 -34.66
C ASP A 30 -7.25 2.31 -33.92
N PRO A 31 -7.33 2.22 -32.58
CA PRO A 31 -7.44 0.92 -31.98
C PRO A 31 -8.83 0.40 -32.34
N ALA A 32 -8.87 -0.69 -33.11
CA ALA A 32 -10.07 -1.47 -33.34
C ALA A 32 -10.84 -1.66 -32.02
N PRO A 33 -12.18 -1.72 -32.05
CA PRO A 33 -12.96 -1.98 -30.85
C PRO A 33 -12.38 -3.23 -30.19
N ILE A 34 -11.89 -3.07 -28.96
CA ILE A 34 -11.55 -4.19 -28.10
C ILE A 34 -12.85 -4.96 -27.92
N GLU A 35 -12.99 -6.05 -28.65
CA GLU A 35 -14.02 -7.02 -28.34
C GLU A 35 -13.74 -7.46 -26.91
N ASP A 36 -14.71 -7.15 -26.04
CA ASP A 36 -14.77 -7.50 -24.64
C ASP A 36 -14.66 -9.02 -24.53
N THR A 37 -13.41 -9.48 -24.53
CA THR A 37 -13.03 -10.84 -24.20
C THR A 37 -12.90 -10.91 -22.69
N THR A 38 -13.95 -10.48 -21.98
CA THR A 38 -14.22 -11.02 -20.65
C THR A 38 -14.36 -12.53 -20.84
N PRO A 39 -13.48 -13.36 -20.26
CA PRO A 39 -13.67 -14.79 -20.29
C PRO A 39 -15.00 -15.07 -19.58
N ALA A 40 -15.94 -15.71 -20.27
CA ALA A 40 -17.20 -16.19 -19.69
C ALA A 40 -17.01 -17.27 -18.60
N ASP A 41 -15.76 -17.58 -18.26
CA ASP A 41 -15.34 -18.40 -17.11
C ASP A 41 -14.87 -17.57 -15.90
N ALA A 42 -15.28 -16.29 -15.82
CA ALA A 42 -15.26 -15.58 -14.55
C ALA A 42 -16.24 -16.27 -13.58
N THR A 43 -15.72 -17.25 -12.84
CA THR A 43 -16.36 -17.72 -11.61
C THR A 43 -16.77 -16.47 -10.83
N PRO A 44 -18.05 -16.31 -10.44
CA PRO A 44 -18.47 -15.16 -9.67
C PRO A 44 -17.50 -15.04 -8.50
N ALA A 45 -16.79 -13.91 -8.39
CA ALA A 45 -15.95 -13.64 -7.25
C ALA A 45 -16.80 -13.97 -6.03
N ALA A 46 -16.38 -15.00 -5.30
CA ALA A 46 -17.10 -15.42 -4.10
C ALA A 46 -17.35 -14.17 -3.26
N PRO A 47 -18.51 -14.03 -2.61
CA PRO A 47 -18.78 -12.89 -1.75
C PRO A 47 -17.56 -12.70 -0.85
N ALA A 48 -17.05 -11.46 -0.78
CA ALA A 48 -15.90 -11.14 0.04
C ALA A 48 -16.07 -11.84 1.41
N PRO A 49 -15.05 -12.56 1.90
CA PRO A 49 -15.15 -13.25 3.18
C PRO A 49 -15.67 -12.25 4.22
N ALA A 50 -16.54 -12.73 5.12
CA ALA A 50 -17.00 -11.90 6.24
C ALA A 50 -15.78 -11.22 6.89
N PRO A 51 -15.90 -9.98 7.39
CA PRO A 51 -14.76 -9.18 7.86
C PRO A 51 -13.92 -9.83 8.97
N ASP A 52 -14.40 -10.96 9.52
CA ASP A 52 -13.79 -11.72 10.61
C ASP A 52 -13.44 -13.17 10.20
N ALA A 53 -13.15 -13.44 8.93
CA ALA A 53 -12.85 -14.79 8.41
C ALA A 53 -11.45 -14.89 7.76
N GLU A 54 -10.99 -16.13 7.53
CA GLU A 54 -9.79 -16.38 6.72
C GLU A 54 -9.93 -15.75 5.33
N GLY A 55 -8.87 -15.12 4.86
CA GLY A 55 -8.84 -14.34 3.62
C GLY A 55 -9.51 -12.96 3.72
N ALA A 56 -10.09 -12.57 4.86
CA ALA A 56 -10.60 -11.22 5.07
C ALA A 56 -9.46 -10.19 5.07
N MET A 57 -9.79 -8.96 4.68
CA MET A 57 -8.84 -7.85 4.72
C MET A 57 -8.50 -7.46 6.16
N CYS A 58 -7.22 -7.17 6.42
CA CYS A 58 -6.72 -6.73 7.72
C CYS A 58 -5.72 -5.59 7.55
N GLY A 59 -5.38 -4.93 8.66
CA GLY A 59 -4.51 -3.75 8.67
C GLY A 59 -5.21 -2.52 8.08
N GLY A 60 -4.47 -1.78 7.27
CA GLY A 60 -4.91 -0.52 6.67
C GLY A 60 -5.09 0.60 7.70
N VAL A 61 -5.58 1.75 7.22
CA VAL A 61 -5.90 2.93 8.05
C VAL A 61 -6.92 2.63 9.16
N ALA A 62 -7.77 1.62 8.94
CA ALA A 62 -8.78 1.19 9.90
C ALA A 62 -8.21 0.27 11.00
N GLY A 63 -6.96 -0.20 10.87
CA GLY A 63 -6.32 -1.09 11.85
C GLY A 63 -7.10 -2.39 12.08
N ILE A 64 -7.73 -2.94 11.03
CA ILE A 64 -8.59 -4.11 11.15
C ILE A 64 -7.74 -5.30 11.60
N SER A 65 -8.09 -5.88 12.74
CA SER A 65 -7.39 -7.03 13.31
C SER A 65 -8.03 -8.33 12.87
N CYS A 66 -7.22 -9.38 12.74
CA CYS A 66 -7.71 -10.72 12.46
C CYS A 66 -8.29 -11.39 13.73
N PRO A 67 -9.26 -12.30 13.60
CA PRO A 67 -9.76 -13.09 14.71
C PRO A 67 -8.70 -14.06 15.26
N ALA A 68 -9.00 -14.67 16.41
CA ALA A 68 -8.11 -15.64 17.04
C ALA A 68 -7.76 -16.82 16.11
N GLY A 69 -6.48 -17.22 16.08
CA GLY A 69 -5.97 -18.27 15.21
C GLY A 69 -5.54 -17.79 13.82
N LEU A 70 -5.79 -16.52 13.48
CA LEU A 70 -5.33 -15.90 12.25
C LEU A 70 -4.37 -14.73 12.58
N TYR A 71 -3.44 -14.46 11.67
CA TYR A 71 -2.59 -13.27 11.70
C TYR A 71 -2.81 -12.45 10.43
N CYS A 72 -2.47 -11.17 10.50
CA CYS A 72 -2.52 -10.32 9.33
C CYS A 72 -1.27 -10.51 8.50
N GLN A 73 -1.39 -11.17 7.35
CA GLN A 73 -0.31 -11.31 6.37
C GLN A 73 -0.37 -10.12 5.40
N GLN A 74 0.49 -9.15 5.62
CA GLN A 74 0.77 -8.07 4.67
C GLN A 74 1.83 -8.55 3.67
N PRO A 75 1.86 -7.99 2.44
CA PRO A 75 2.99 -8.18 1.54
C PRO A 75 4.30 -7.75 2.19
N ASP A 76 5.38 -8.45 1.87
CA ASP A 76 6.70 -8.21 2.44
C ASP A 76 7.13 -6.74 2.27
N GLY A 77 7.71 -6.15 3.32
CA GLY A 77 8.16 -4.75 3.32
C GLY A 77 7.06 -3.71 3.47
N GLN A 78 5.80 -4.09 3.32
CA GLN A 78 4.71 -3.11 3.28
C GLN A 78 4.54 -2.35 4.60
N CYS A 79 4.87 -2.96 5.73
CA CYS A 79 4.86 -2.31 7.04
C CYS A 79 5.96 -1.25 7.24
N LEU A 80 7.00 -1.22 6.41
CA LEU A 80 8.04 -0.19 6.41
C LEU A 80 7.76 0.91 5.39
N GLU A 81 7.19 0.55 4.25
CA GLU A 81 7.02 1.45 3.11
C GLU A 81 5.67 2.18 3.11
N ILE A 82 4.64 1.59 3.73
CA ILE A 82 3.27 2.10 3.72
C ILE A 82 2.72 2.17 5.14
N MET A 83 2.36 3.38 5.59
CA MET A 83 1.80 3.59 6.93
C MET A 83 0.46 2.87 7.15
N ASP A 84 -0.33 2.73 6.08
CA ASP A 84 -1.61 2.02 6.06
C ASP A 84 -1.47 0.65 5.36
N GLY A 85 -0.38 -0.07 5.63
CA GLY A 85 -0.15 -1.42 5.09
C GLY A 85 -1.33 -2.34 5.38
N SER A 86 -1.82 -3.03 4.35
CA SER A 86 -2.99 -3.91 4.43
C SER A 86 -2.65 -5.31 3.95
N GLY A 87 -3.39 -6.28 4.44
CA GLY A 87 -3.11 -7.68 4.19
C GLY A 87 -4.36 -8.53 4.17
N THR A 88 -4.15 -9.83 4.27
CA THR A 88 -5.24 -10.79 4.46
C THR A 88 -5.03 -11.59 5.73
N CYS A 89 -6.13 -11.96 6.38
CA CYS A 89 -6.09 -12.84 7.55
C CYS A 89 -5.74 -14.26 7.11
N GLN A 90 -4.55 -14.73 7.50
CA GLN A 90 -4.05 -16.06 7.20
C GLN A 90 -3.93 -16.89 8.48
N PRO A 91 -4.04 -18.22 8.41
CA PRO A 91 -3.85 -19.09 9.56
C PRO A 91 -2.47 -18.92 10.19
N ILE A 92 -2.42 -18.89 11.52
CA ILE A 92 -1.14 -18.94 12.25
C ILE A 92 -0.59 -20.36 12.14
N PRO A 93 0.62 -20.56 11.58
CA PRO A 93 1.21 -21.89 11.48
C PRO A 93 1.58 -22.43 12.86
N GLU A 94 1.17 -23.68 13.16
CA GLU A 94 1.49 -24.35 14.42
C GLU A 94 2.84 -25.10 14.36
N VAL A 95 3.32 -25.41 13.16
CA VAL A 95 4.53 -26.20 12.93
C VAL A 95 5.36 -25.51 11.85
N CYS A 96 6.62 -25.22 12.18
CA CYS A 96 7.60 -24.66 11.26
C CYS A 96 8.78 -25.60 11.05
N THR A 97 9.40 -25.51 9.88
CA THR A 97 10.69 -26.14 9.64
C THR A 97 11.77 -25.42 10.46
N GLN A 98 12.85 -26.14 10.78
CA GLN A 98 14.02 -25.57 11.49
C GLN A 98 15.08 -25.06 10.50
N GLU A 99 14.68 -24.72 9.28
CA GLU A 99 15.58 -24.13 8.30
C GLU A 99 15.86 -22.67 8.69
N TYR A 100 17.14 -22.30 8.70
CA TYR A 100 17.55 -20.94 9.03
C TYR A 100 17.62 -20.08 7.76
N MET A 101 16.56 -19.31 7.53
CA MET A 101 16.43 -18.30 6.48
C MET A 101 15.86 -17.04 7.13
N PRO A 102 16.69 -16.27 7.85
CA PRO A 102 16.20 -15.26 8.78
C PRO A 102 15.40 -14.17 8.07
N VAL A 103 14.42 -13.63 8.80
CA VAL A 103 13.61 -12.48 8.36
C VAL A 103 13.46 -11.48 9.49
N CYS A 104 13.30 -10.21 9.14
CA CYS A 104 12.92 -9.17 10.07
C CYS A 104 11.40 -9.04 10.05
N GLY A 105 10.75 -9.18 11.20
CA GLY A 105 9.32 -8.96 11.34
C GLY A 105 8.95 -7.48 11.37
N CYS A 106 7.71 -7.16 11.04
CA CYS A 106 7.14 -5.81 11.16
C CYS A 106 7.08 -5.29 12.61
N ASP A 107 7.29 -6.17 13.58
CA ASP A 107 7.46 -5.87 15.01
C ASP A 107 8.91 -5.57 15.40
N GLY A 108 9.84 -5.57 14.44
CA GLY A 108 11.26 -5.31 14.65
C GLY A 108 12.03 -6.48 15.27
N GLN A 109 11.45 -7.68 15.30
CA GLN A 109 12.11 -8.89 15.81
C GLN A 109 12.66 -9.74 14.67
N THR A 110 13.87 -10.28 14.86
CA THR A 110 14.44 -11.27 13.96
C THR A 110 13.83 -12.63 14.24
N TYR A 111 13.34 -13.31 13.20
CA TYR A 111 12.84 -14.68 13.24
C TYR A 111 13.76 -15.60 12.44
N GLY A 112 13.87 -16.88 12.82
CA GLY A 112 14.74 -17.84 12.15
C GLY A 112 14.30 -18.15 10.72
N ASN A 113 12.99 -18.01 10.45
CA ASN A 113 12.40 -18.00 9.12
C ASN A 113 11.01 -17.34 9.09
N ALA A 114 10.45 -17.17 7.89
CA ALA A 114 9.12 -16.57 7.69
C ALA A 114 7.97 -17.34 8.35
N CYS A 115 8.08 -18.66 8.51
CA CYS A 115 7.08 -19.44 9.23
C CYS A 115 7.07 -19.08 10.72
N GLU A 116 8.25 -18.97 11.34
CA GLU A 116 8.36 -18.58 12.76
C GLU A 116 7.85 -17.15 13.00
N ALA A 117 8.06 -16.24 12.05
CA ALA A 117 7.47 -14.90 12.08
C ALA A 117 5.93 -14.97 12.05
N ALA A 118 5.36 -15.72 11.10
CA ALA A 118 3.93 -15.93 10.98
C ALA A 118 3.33 -16.63 12.22
N ALA A 119 4.03 -17.61 12.80
CA ALA A 119 3.64 -18.31 14.03
C ALA A 119 3.54 -17.35 15.23
N SER A 120 4.35 -16.28 15.20
CA SER A 120 4.33 -15.19 16.19
C SER A 120 3.35 -14.08 15.83
N GLY A 121 2.64 -14.20 14.70
CA GLY A 121 1.68 -13.23 14.19
C GLY A 121 2.31 -12.03 13.48
N ALA A 122 3.60 -12.07 13.15
CA ALA A 122 4.30 -10.99 12.48
C ALA A 122 4.33 -11.19 10.95
N SER A 123 4.03 -10.13 10.21
CA SER A 123 4.37 -10.04 8.78
C SER A 123 5.86 -9.79 8.59
N VAL A 124 6.39 -10.12 7.42
CA VAL A 124 7.81 -9.91 7.08
C VAL A 124 8.01 -8.46 6.64
N ALA A 125 8.92 -7.76 7.31
CA ALA A 125 9.38 -6.43 6.95
C ALA A 125 10.54 -6.48 5.96
N ALA A 126 11.46 -7.43 6.13
CA ALA A 126 12.60 -7.59 5.23
C ALA A 126 13.16 -9.02 5.29
N GLU A 127 13.81 -9.45 4.22
CA GLU A 127 14.68 -10.62 4.24
C GLU A 127 15.93 -10.35 5.08
N GLY A 128 16.46 -11.39 5.73
CA GLY A 128 17.59 -11.29 6.63
C GLY A 128 17.19 -10.90 8.06
N GLU A 129 18.16 -10.90 8.96
CA GLU A 129 17.94 -10.45 10.33
C GLU A 129 17.58 -8.96 10.35
N CYS A 130 16.82 -8.51 11.37
CA CYS A 130 16.63 -7.09 11.56
C CYS A 130 17.99 -6.42 11.73
N ALA A 131 18.23 -5.36 10.94
CA ALA A 131 19.31 -4.45 11.24
C ALA A 131 19.03 -3.93 12.67
N GLY A 132 19.92 -4.24 13.61
CA GLY A 132 19.90 -3.58 14.91
C GLY A 132 19.87 -2.06 14.69
N ALA A 133 19.43 -1.30 15.69
CA ALA A 133 19.31 0.15 15.65
C ALA A 133 20.66 0.91 15.52
N ASP A 134 21.53 0.47 14.62
CA ASP A 134 22.75 1.12 14.15
C ASP A 134 22.44 1.74 12.77
N ILE A 135 21.41 2.57 12.76
CA ILE A 135 21.25 3.65 11.78
C ILE A 135 22.24 4.74 12.20
N GLU A 136 23.46 4.68 11.66
CA GLU A 136 24.38 5.83 11.61
C GLU A 136 23.94 6.84 10.54
#